data_AF-A0A950X3D8-F1
#
_entry.id   AF-A0A950X3D8-F1
#
_cell.length_a   1.000
_cell.length_b   1.000
_cell.length_c   1.000
_cell.angle_alpha   90.00
_cell.angle_beta   90.00
_cell.angle_gamma   90.00
#
_symmetry.space_group_name_H-M   'P 1'
#
loop_
_entity.id
_entity.type
_entity.pdbx_description
1 polymer ?
#
loop_
_entity_poly.entity_id
_entity_poly.type
_entity_poly.pdbx_seq_one_letter_code
_entity_poly.pdbx_strand_id
1 'polypeptide(L)' 'MDLFSSYHFTPLQWTLAFTAAICLGLSKTGFLGVSLLGIALMAEVWPPRESTGIILPMLLCGDVFAVTFFAR' A
#
# COMPACT_ATOMS: atom_id res chain seq x y z
N MET A 1 -0.01 -3.70 -27.05
CA MET A 1 1.07 -3.93 -26.06
C MET A 1 1.43 -2.61 -25.39
N ASP A 2 0.41 -1.75 -25.21
CA ASP A 2 0.52 -0.32 -24.87
C ASP A 2 0.20 -0.05 -23.39
N LEU A 3 -0.09 -1.11 -22.62
CA LEU A 3 -0.44 -1.04 -21.20
C LEU A 3 0.75 -0.62 -20.31
N PHE A 4 1.98 -0.88 -20.77
CA PHE A 4 3.20 -0.60 -20.00
C PHE A 4 3.89 0.71 -20.41
N SER A 5 3.53 1.30 -21.56
CA SER A 5 4.23 2.49 -22.09
C SER A 5 3.72 3.82 -21.50
N SER A 6 2.61 3.80 -20.76
CA SER A 6 1.96 5.01 -20.23
C SER A 6 2.29 5.29 -18.75
N TYR A 7 3.02 4.40 -18.08
CA TYR A 7 3.36 4.53 -16.66
C TYR A 7 4.80 5.01 -16.47
N HIS A 8 5.02 6.29 -16.78
CA HIS A 8 6.22 6.99 -16.32
C HIS A 8 6.02 7.39 -14.85
N PHE A 9 6.31 6.47 -13.93
CA PHE A 9 6.29 6.80 -12.51
C PHE A 9 7.43 7.76 -12.19
N THR A 10 7.08 8.92 -11.62
CA THR A 10 8.07 9.89 -11.15
C THR A 10 8.74 9.39 -9.86
N PRO A 11 9.98 9.81 -9.54
CA PRO A 11 10.64 9.45 -8.28
C PRO A 11 9.82 9.82 -7.04
N LEU A 12 9.01 10.88 -7.14
CA LEU A 12 8.11 11.35 -6.08
C LEU A 12 6.94 10.38 -5.85
N GLN A 13 6.38 9.79 -6.92
CA GLN A 13 5.35 8.76 -6.79
C GLN A 13 5.86 7.50 -6.07
N TRP A 14 7.13 7.14 -6.30
CA TRP A 14 7.77 6.04 -5.57
C TRP A 14 7.91 6.33 -4.08
N THR A 15 8.34 7.53 -3.70
CA THR A 15 8.46 7.89 -2.27
C THR A 15 7.10 7.94 -1.58
N LEU A 16 6.06 8.41 -2.27
CA LEU A 16 4.67 8.36 -1.80
C LEU A 16 4.18 6.92 -1.61
N ALA A 17 4.44 6.03 -2.57
CA ALA A 17 4.07 4.62 -2.49
C ALA A 17 4.77 3.92 -1.30
N PHE A 18 6.06 4.18 -1.07
CA PHE A 18 6.77 3.67 0.11
C PHE A 18 6.20 4.22 1.42
N THR A 19 5.81 5.49 1.46
CA THR A 19 5.22 6.10 2.65
C THR A 19 3.82 5.53 2.94
N ALA A 20 3.02 5.35 1.89
CA ALA A 20 1.72 4.69 1.94
C ALA A 20 1.86 3.23 2.41
N ALA A 21 2.88 2.51 1.93
CA ALA A 21 3.20 1.15 2.33
C ALA A 21 3.44 1.01 3.83
N ILE A 22 4.27 1.91 4.38
CA ILE A 22 4.58 1.94 5.80
C ILE A 22 3.32 2.27 6.62
N CYS A 23 2.51 3.24 6.17
CA CYS A 23 1.23 3.55 6.82
C CYS A 23 0.28 2.33 6.82
N LEU A 24 0.13 1.66 5.69
CA LEU A 24 -0.73 0.47 5.58
C LEU A 24 -0.23 -0.68 6.47
N GLY A 25 1.08 -0.91 6.55
CA GLY A 25 1.67 -1.89 7.47
C GLY A 25 1.44 -1.54 8.94
N LEU A 26 1.61 -0.25 9.30
CA LEU A 26 1.32 0.25 10.65
C LEU A 26 -0.16 0.17 11.01
N SER A 27 -1.09 0.10 10.04
CA SER A 27 -2.51 -0.10 10.35
C SER A 27 -2.80 -1.41 11.10
N LYS A 28 -1.88 -2.38 11.11
CA LYS A 28 -2.02 -3.63 11.89
C LYS A 28 -1.66 -3.46 13.38
N THR A 29 -1.03 -2.36 13.80
CA THR A 29 -0.68 -2.11 15.22
C THR A 29 -1.85 -1.54 16.04
N GLY A 30 -3.05 -1.45 15.47
CA GLY A 30 -4.27 -1.01 16.18
C GLY A 30 -4.58 0.48 16.05
N PHE A 31 -3.81 1.23 15.25
CA PHE A 31 -4.07 2.66 15.03
C PHE A 31 -5.19 2.85 13.99
N LEU A 32 -6.40 3.11 14.47
CA LEU A 32 -7.55 3.46 13.63
C LEU A 32 -7.27 4.78 12.89
N GLY A 33 -7.15 4.72 11.56
CA GLY A 33 -6.99 5.89 10.68
C GLY A 33 -5.72 5.90 9.82
N VAL A 34 -4.66 5.18 10.21
CA VAL A 34 -3.39 5.18 9.43
C VAL A 34 -3.52 4.42 8.11
N SER A 35 -4.37 3.39 8.05
CA SER A 35 -4.76 2.75 6.79
C SER A 35 -5.45 3.72 5.83
N LEU A 36 -6.33 4.59 6.33
CA LEU A 36 -7.04 5.56 5.51
C LEU A 36 -6.07 6.57 4.87
N LEU A 37 -5.05 7.02 5.63
CA LEU A 37 -3.96 7.84 5.11
C LEU A 37 -3.16 7.10 4.04
N GLY A 38 -2.81 5.83 4.27
CA GLY A 38 -2.11 5.01 3.28
C GLY A 38 -2.90 4.85 1.98
N ILE A 39 -4.22 4.61 2.06
CA ILE A 39 -5.09 4.50 0.89
C ILE A 39 -5.18 5.83 0.14
N ALA A 40 -5.34 6.96 0.85
CA ALA A 40 -5.40 8.28 0.24
C ALA A 40 -4.11 8.62 -0.52
N LEU A 41 -2.95 8.32 0.07
CA LEU A 41 -1.65 8.51 -0.59
C LEU A 41 -1.48 7.58 -1.80
N MET A 42 -1.98 6.35 -1.73
CA MET A 42 -1.91 5.38 -2.84
C MET A 42 -2.85 5.74 -4.00
N ALA A 43 -3.95 6.45 -3.72
CA ALA A 43 -4.89 6.95 -4.72
C ALA A 43 -4.34 8.13 -5.55
N GLU A 44 -3.36 8.87 -5.01
CA GLU A 44 -2.61 9.90 -5.76
C GLU A 44 -1.59 9.28 -6.72
N VAL A 45 -1.15 8.04 -6.48
CA VAL A 45 -0.14 7.35 -7.31
C VAL A 45 -0.77 6.48 -8.40
N TRP A 46 -1.90 5.82 -8.09
CA TRP A 46 -2.60 4.91 -9.02
C TRP A 46 -4.09 5.25 -9.14
N PRO A 47 -4.72 4.99 -10.30
CA PRO A 47 -6.18 5.04 -10.45
C PRO A 47 -6.87 4.18 -9.37
N PRO A 48 -8.06 4.57 -8.88
CA PRO A 48 -8.73 3.91 -7.76
C PRO A 48 -8.97 2.40 -7.94
N ARG A 49 -9.10 1.93 -9.20
CA ARG A 49 -9.31 0.51 -9.52
C ARG A 49 -8.03 -0.33 -9.42
N GLU A 50 -6.89 0.24 -9.80
CA GLU A 50 -5.59 -0.45 -9.73
C GLU A 50 -5.00 -0.38 -8.32
N SER A 51 -5.26 0.74 -7.61
CA SER A 51 -4.75 0.99 -6.25
C SER A 51 -5.26 -0.05 -5.25
N THR A 52 -6.55 -0.41 -5.29
CA THR A 52 -7.14 -1.45 -4.41
C THR A 52 -6.53 -2.84 -4.65
N GLY A 53 -6.17 -3.16 -5.88
CA GLY A 53 -5.50 -4.41 -6.25
C GLY A 53 -4.10 -4.54 -5.62
N ILE A 54 -3.38 -3.43 -5.44
CA ILE A 54 -2.04 -3.40 -4.81
C ILE A 54 -2.14 -3.37 -3.28
N ILE A 55 -3.16 -2.71 -2.73
CA ILE A 55 -3.38 -2.61 -1.28
C ILE A 55 -3.69 -3.99 -0.66
N LEU A 56 -4.42 -4.86 -1.35
CA LEU A 56 -4.76 -6.21 -0.88
C LEU A 56 -3.55 -7.09 -0.53
N PRO A 57 -2.58 -7.35 -1.44
CA PRO A 57 -1.39 -8.13 -1.12
C PRO A 57 -0.53 -7.45 -0.05
N MET A 58 -0.54 -6.12 0.03
CA MET A 58 0.17 -5.38 1.07
C MET A 58 -0.42 -5.62 2.47
N LEU A 59 -1.75 -5.65 2.59
CA LEU A 59 -2.43 -6.04 3.84
C LEU A 59 -2.18 -7.51 4.19
N LEU A 60 -2.18 -8.40 3.19
CA LEU A 60 -1.90 -9.82 3.34
C LEU A 60 -0.49 -10.06 3.90
N CYS A 61 0.52 -9.34 3.41
CA CYS A 61 1.87 -9.36 3.98
C CYS A 61 1.83 -9.01 5.47
N GLY A 62 1.06 -8.00 5.86
CA GLY A 62 0.85 -7.66 7.27
C GLY A 62 0.20 -8.78 8.10
N ASP A 63 -0.73 -9.55 7.53
CA ASP A 63 -1.30 -10.74 8.20
C ASP A 63 -0.27 -11.84 8.37
N VAL A 64 0.59 -12.08 7.37
CA VAL A 64 1.69 -13.05 7.47
C VAL A 64 2.67 -12.66 8.57
N PHE A 65 3.01 -11.37 8.71
CA PHE A 65 3.83 -10.89 9.82
C PHE A 65 3.15 -11.07 11.18
N ALA A 66 1.86 -10.76 11.30
CA ALA A 66 1.11 -10.96 12.54
C ALA A 66 1.06 -12.44 12.93
N VAL A 67 0.78 -13.33 11.98
CA VAL A 67 0.77 -14.78 12.21
C VAL A 67 2.16 -15.28 12.58
N THR A 68 3.23 -14.90 11.86
CA THR A 68 4.59 -15.37 12.18
C THR A 68 5.14 -14.85 13.51
N PHE A 69 4.74 -13.64 13.92
CA PHE A 69 5.19 -13.03 15.17
C PHE A 69 4.38 -13.50 16.39
N PHE A 70 3.06 -13.74 16.23
CA PHE A 70 2.16 -14.12 17.31
C PHE A 70 1.89 -15.63 17.40
N ALA A 71 2.17 -16.41 16.35
CA ALA A 71 2.12 -17.88 16.39
C ALA A 71 3.41 -18.51 16.97
N ARG A 72 4.13 -17.76 17.80
CA ARG A 72 5.19 -18.22 18.71
C ARG A 72 4.78 -17.91 20.13
#